data_AF-H3KGV6-F1
#
_entry.id   AF-H3KGV6-F1
#
_cell.length_a   1.000
_cell.length_b   1.000
_cell.length_c   1.000
_cell.angle_alpha   90.00
_cell.angle_beta   90.00
_cell.angle_gamma   90.00
#
_symmetry.space_group_name_H-M   'P 1'
#
loop_
_entity.id
_entity.type
_entity.pdbx_description
1 polymer ?
#
loop_
_entity_poly.entity_id
_entity_poly.type
_entity_poly.pdbx_seq_one_letter_code
_entity_poly.pdbx_strand_id
1 'polypeptide(L)'
;MQVDPSIFKAYDIRGIVGVTLTEETARAVGRVLGSMALEAGVDTFAVGRDGRLSGPALARALMEGVADTGIRVVDVGAVPTPALY
;
A
#
# COMPACT_ATOMS: atom_id res chain seq x y z
N MET A 1 13.94 8.95 3.99
CA MET A 1 12.56 9.34 4.37
C MET A 1 12.37 9.11 5.86
N GLN A 2 11.68 10.02 6.54
CA GLN A 2 11.24 9.83 7.93
C GLN A 2 9.74 9.50 7.93
N VAL A 3 9.36 8.36 8.51
CA VAL A 3 7.95 7.95 8.64
C VAL A 3 7.49 8.22 10.06
N ASP A 4 6.30 8.80 10.22
CA ASP A 4 5.69 8.97 11.54
C ASP A 4 5.31 7.59 12.11
N PRO A 5 5.93 7.11 13.19
CA PRO A 5 5.68 5.77 13.71
C PRO A 5 4.25 5.61 14.25
N SER A 6 3.55 6.71 14.56
CA SER A 6 2.19 6.66 15.06
C SER A 6 1.21 6.09 14.04
N ILE A 7 1.54 6.03 12.74
CA ILE A 7 0.64 5.46 11.74
C ILE A 7 0.51 3.94 11.85
N PHE A 8 1.50 3.25 12.44
CA PHE A 8 1.47 1.80 12.63
C PHE A 8 0.65 1.47 13.87
N LYS A 9 -0.58 1.01 13.66
CA LYS A 9 -1.51 0.62 14.73
C LYS A 9 -1.43 -0.89 14.96
N ALA A 10 -2.20 -1.37 15.94
CA ALA A 10 -2.22 -2.78 16.30
C ALA A 10 -2.63 -3.73 15.15
N TYR A 11 -3.46 -3.28 14.22
CA TYR A 11 -4.05 -4.13 13.18
C TYR A 11 -3.85 -3.62 11.74
N ASP A 12 -3.35 -2.40 11.56
CA ASP A 12 -3.27 -1.74 10.26
C ASP A 12 -2.39 -0.48 10.30
N ILE A 13 -2.21 0.15 9.14
CA ILE A 13 -1.55 1.45 8.99
C ILE A 13 -2.63 2.53 8.76
N ARG A 14 -2.69 3.53 9.62
CA ARG A 14 -3.68 4.63 9.55
C ARG A 14 -3.05 5.98 9.89
N GLY A 15 -3.25 6.97 9.02
CA GLY A 15 -2.76 8.33 9.21
C GLY A 15 -3.63 9.37 8.51
N ILE A 16 -3.27 10.64 8.69
CA ILE A 16 -3.92 11.80 8.05
C ILE A 16 -3.14 12.11 6.78
N VAL A 17 -3.85 12.12 5.65
CA VAL A 17 -3.25 12.37 4.33
C VAL A 17 -2.65 13.77 4.27
N GLY A 18 -1.41 13.88 3.81
CA GLY A 18 -0.65 15.14 3.72
C GLY A 18 -0.02 15.60 5.04
N VAL A 19 -0.24 14.86 6.14
CA VAL A 19 0.36 15.15 7.46
C VAL A 19 1.22 13.98 7.91
N THR A 20 0.60 12.84 8.24
CA THR A 20 1.30 11.64 8.71
C THR A 20 1.34 10.52 7.68
N LEU A 21 0.45 10.57 6.67
CA LEU A 21 0.42 9.63 5.55
C LEU A 21 0.60 10.38 4.22
N THR A 22 1.60 9.99 3.44
CA THR A 22 1.94 10.62 2.15
C THR A 22 2.11 9.56 1.06
N GLU A 23 2.17 9.98 -0.20
CA GLU A 23 2.51 9.08 -1.31
C GLU A 23 3.92 8.46 -1.14
N GLU A 24 4.88 9.21 -0.58
CA GLU A 24 6.22 8.67 -0.30
C GLU A 24 6.15 7.55 0.74
N THR A 25 5.40 7.75 1.83
CA THR A 25 5.19 6.72 2.85
C THR A 25 4.45 5.51 2.27
N ALA A 26 3.40 5.72 1.45
CA ALA A 26 2.67 4.63 0.81
C ALA A 26 3.57 3.80 -0.12
N ARG A 27 4.45 4.45 -0.89
CA ARG A 27 5.43 3.76 -1.74
C ARG A 27 6.44 2.96 -0.92
N ALA A 28 6.92 3.51 0.19
CA ALA A 28 7.82 2.79 1.07
C ALA A 28 7.16 1.57 1.72
N VAL A 29 5.90 1.69 2.16
CA VAL A 29 5.10 0.55 2.64
C VAL A 29 4.96 -0.50 1.54
N GLY A 30 4.68 -0.09 0.30
CA GLY A 30 4.60 -0.99 -0.85
C GLY A 30 5.89 -1.79 -1.05
N ARG A 31 7.06 -1.15 -0.97
CA ARG A 31 8.35 -1.84 -1.06
C ARG A 31 8.55 -2.87 0.05
N VAL A 32 8.18 -2.54 1.29
CA VAL A 32 8.27 -3.49 2.41
C VAL A 32 7.35 -4.68 2.18
N LEU A 33 6.09 -4.46 1.77
CA LEU A 33 5.15 -5.52 1.46
C LEU A 33 5.62 -6.40 0.30
N GLY A 34 6.21 -5.80 -0.73
CA GLY A 34 6.79 -6.52 -1.86
C GLY A 34 7.98 -7.40 -1.44
N SER A 35 8.87 -6.89 -0.59
CA SER A 35 9.99 -7.69 -0.04
C SER A 35 9.49 -8.85 0.81
N MET A 36 8.48 -8.63 1.66
CA MET A 36 7.87 -9.70 2.45
C MET A 36 7.21 -10.76 1.58
N ALA A 37 6.55 -10.36 0.48
CA ALA A 37 5.96 -11.30 -0.48
C ALA A 37 7.05 -12.18 -1.13
N LEU A 38 8.18 -11.60 -1.54
CA LEU A 38 9.32 -12.35 -2.09
C LEU A 38 9.87 -13.37 -1.09
N GLU A 39 10.09 -12.96 0.17
CA GLU A 39 10.54 -13.84 1.24
C GLU A 39 9.57 -15.00 1.49
N ALA A 40 8.27 -14.75 1.31
CA ALA A 40 7.22 -15.77 1.42
C ALA A 40 7.03 -16.62 0.14
N GLY A 41 7.78 -16.37 -0.94
CA GLY A 41 7.62 -17.06 -2.22
C GLY A 41 6.33 -16.71 -2.98
N VAL A 42 5.72 -15.57 -2.66
CA VAL A 42 4.54 -15.03 -3.33
C VAL A 42 5.01 -14.09 -4.43
N ASP A 43 4.50 -14.24 -5.65
CA ASP A 43 4.93 -13.45 -6.83
C ASP A 43 3.93 -12.36 -7.25
N THR A 44 2.75 -12.32 -6.62
CA THR A 44 1.61 -11.51 -7.03
C THR A 44 0.97 -10.81 -5.83
N PHE A 45 0.65 -9.53 -5.98
CA PHE A 45 -0.01 -8.72 -4.96
C PHE A 45 -1.24 -8.00 -5.53
N ALA A 46 -2.42 -8.24 -4.95
CA ALA A 46 -3.64 -7.52 -5.30
C ALA A 46 -3.74 -6.20 -4.52
N VAL A 47 -4.07 -5.11 -5.20
CA VAL A 47 -4.28 -3.79 -4.59
C VAL A 47 -5.66 -3.28 -4.96
N GLY A 48 -6.46 -2.98 -3.94
CA GLY A 48 -7.75 -2.31 -4.05
C GLY A 48 -7.80 -1.07 -3.15
N ARG A 49 -8.75 -0.19 -3.42
CA ARG A 49 -8.97 1.03 -2.62
C ARG A 49 -10.44 1.29 -2.37
N ASP A 50 -10.73 2.07 -1.32
CA ASP A 50 -12.08 2.59 -1.08
C ASP A 50 -12.37 3.86 -1.91
N GLY A 51 -13.51 4.50 -1.62
CA GLY A 51 -13.99 5.71 -2.29
C GLY A 51 -13.38 7.03 -1.80
N ARG A 52 -12.31 7.04 -1.00
CA ARG A 52 -11.70 8.30 -0.52
C ARG A 52 -11.01 9.05 -1.65
N LEU A 53 -11.03 10.38 -1.56
CA LEU A 53 -10.40 11.28 -2.54
C LEU A 53 -8.90 11.05 -2.71
N SER A 54 -8.21 10.68 -1.64
CA SER A 54 -6.78 10.34 -1.64
C SER A 54 -6.49 8.97 -2.25
N GLY A 55 -7.51 8.14 -2.45
CA GLY A 55 -7.39 6.75 -2.86
C GLY A 55 -6.57 6.55 -4.13
N PRO A 56 -6.87 7.23 -5.25
CA PRO A 56 -6.11 7.06 -6.50
C PRO A 56 -4.60 7.31 -6.36
N ALA A 57 -4.22 8.38 -5.66
CA ALA A 57 -2.81 8.76 -5.50
C ALA A 57 -2.06 7.79 -4.57
N LEU A 58 -2.65 7.44 -3.42
CA LEU A 58 -2.02 6.54 -2.46
C LEU A 58 -1.95 5.08 -2.97
N ALA A 59 -2.99 4.61 -3.66
CA ALA A 59 -2.99 3.27 -4.26
C ALA A 59 -1.92 3.17 -5.34
N ARG A 60 -1.81 4.17 -6.23
CA ARG A 60 -0.74 4.22 -7.24
C ARG A 60 0.64 4.16 -6.60
N ALA A 61 0.88 4.98 -5.57
CA ALA A 61 2.17 5.01 -4.88
C ALA A 61 2.49 3.66 -4.20
N LEU A 62 1.51 3.03 -3.56
CA LEU A 62 1.64 1.69 -2.97
C LEU A 62 2.01 0.65 -4.05
N MET A 63 1.29 0.65 -5.18
CA MET A 63 1.53 -0.25 -6.30
C MET A 63 2.93 -0.07 -6.91
N GLU A 64 3.40 1.17 -7.09
CA GLU A 64 4.78 1.45 -7.51
C GLU A 64 5.79 0.85 -6.54
N GLY A 65 5.55 1.00 -5.23
CA GLY A 65 6.40 0.43 -4.21
C GLY A 65 6.48 -1.10 -4.28
N VAL A 66 5.36 -1.78 -4.47
CA VAL A 66 5.33 -3.23 -4.62
C VAL A 66 6.02 -3.65 -5.93
N ALA A 67 5.74 -2.97 -7.04
CA ALA A 67 6.33 -3.30 -8.35
C ALA A 67 7.85 -3.11 -8.37
N ASP A 68 8.38 -2.13 -7.62
CA ASP A 68 9.83 -1.90 -7.48
C ASP A 68 10.60 -3.10 -6.91
N THR A 69 9.93 -4.03 -6.24
CA THR A 69 10.57 -5.27 -5.73
C THR A 69 10.56 -6.40 -6.76
N GLY A 70 9.89 -6.24 -7.90
CA GLY A 70 9.70 -7.29 -8.91
C GLY A 70 8.45 -8.15 -8.70
N ILE A 71 7.61 -7.82 -7.72
CA ILE A 71 6.31 -8.46 -7.52
C ILE A 71 5.30 -7.97 -8.56
N ARG A 72 4.51 -8.88 -9.13
CA ARG A 72 3.43 -8.55 -10.05
C ARG A 72 2.26 -7.92 -9.28
N VAL A 73 1.88 -6.71 -9.66
CA VAL A 73 0.74 -6.02 -9.05
C VAL A 73 -0.54 -6.25 -9.87
N VAL A 74 -1.64 -6.54 -9.19
CA VAL A 74 -2.99 -6.61 -9.77
C VAL A 74 -3.83 -5.48 -9.17
N ASP A 75 -4.14 -4.46 -9.96
CA ASP A 75 -5.05 -3.38 -9.56
C ASP A 75 -6.50 -3.85 -9.74
N VAL A 76 -7.23 -4.01 -8.64
CA VAL A 76 -8.67 -4.34 -8.65
C VAL A 76 -9.56 -3.10 -8.56
N GLY A 77 -8.97 -1.91 -8.49
CA GLY A 77 -9.66 -0.63 -8.54
C GLY A 77 -10.36 -0.25 -7.24
N ALA A 78 -11.49 0.45 -7.39
CA ALA A 78 -12.31 0.92 -6.28
C ALA A 78 -13.34 -0.14 -5.88
N VAL A 79 -13.11 -0.83 -4.77
CA VAL A 79 -13.95 -1.94 -4.30
C VAL A 79 -14.13 -1.89 -2.78
N PRO A 80 -15.23 -2.44 -2.23
CA PRO A 80 -15.33 -2.69 -0.79
C PRO A 80 -14.21 -3.62 -0.32
N THR A 81 -13.72 -3.44 0.92
CA THR A 81 -12.68 -4.30 1.50
C THR A 81 -12.96 -5.81 1.38
N PRO A 82 -14.19 -6.32 1.60
CA PRO A 82 -14.47 -7.76 1.45
C PRO A 82 -14.34 -8.29 0.02
N ALA A 83 -14.30 -7.44 -1.01
CA ALA A 83 -14.07 -7.86 -2.39
C ALA A 83 -12.57 -7.89 -2.76
N LEU A 84 -11.70 -7.34 -1.91
CA LEU A 84 -10.24 -7.43 -2.05
C LEU A 84 -9.68 -8.71 -1.39
N TYR A 85 -10.32 -9.21 -0.32
CA TYR A 85 -9.96 -10.46 0.35
C TYR A 85 -10.35 -11.68 -0.50
#